data_AF-A0A8H6Z949-F1
#
_entry.id   AF-A0A8H6Z949-F1
#
_cell.length_a   1.000
_cell.length_b   1.000
_cell.length_c   1.000
_cell.angle_alpha   90.00
_cell.angle_beta   90.00
_cell.angle_gamma   90.00
#
_symmetry.space_group_name_H-M   'P 1'
#
loop_
_entity.id
_entity.type
_entity.pdbx_description
1 polymer ?
#
loop_
_entity_poly.entity_id
_entity_poly.type
_entity_poly.pdbx_seq_one_letter_code
_entity_poly.pdbx_strand_id
1 'polypeptide(L)'
;MALRSGKRKMFIHCYDCARRNSCLSRLSLPLQQPALIPILLHMVQLRRWVGSLKSLFGSYSAIDLSLPCFRTVTHMDIFDDITDDSEGVLCAALTALPCLTHLCLNGDTLDLVPRLLVQCAQIQVVVSMHIGINRARDIAANPPTADTRFVVSRTGSYWGDWELGAQGKTDFWAAAEEFIAGKRRGEIEASCNLLEHL
;
A
#
# COMPACT_ATOMS: atom_id res chain seq x y z
N MET A 1 -1.31 -41.32 10.89
CA MET A 1 -1.46 -40.23 9.91
C MET A 1 -0.70 -39.03 10.44
N ALA A 2 0.57 -38.87 10.05
CA ALA A 2 1.49 -37.91 10.68
C ALA A 2 1.39 -36.53 10.01
N LEU A 3 1.03 -35.52 10.80
CA LEU A 3 1.03 -34.11 10.39
C LEU A 3 2.48 -33.65 10.17
N ARG A 4 2.86 -33.45 8.90
CA ARG A 4 4.15 -32.85 8.55
C ARG A 4 4.09 -31.36 8.86
N SER A 5 4.66 -30.99 10.00
CA SER A 5 5.03 -29.62 10.37
C SER A 5 6.07 -29.09 9.36
N GLY A 6 5.59 -28.49 8.28
CA GLY A 6 6.43 -27.76 7.33
C GLY A 6 6.99 -26.51 7.99
N LYS A 7 8.30 -26.53 8.30
CA LYS A 7 9.05 -25.32 8.68
C LYS A 7 9.01 -24.34 7.51
N ARG A 8 8.17 -23.31 7.58
CA ARG A 8 8.23 -22.18 6.65
C ARG A 8 9.56 -21.47 6.88
N LYS A 9 10.50 -21.61 5.95
CA LYS A 9 11.70 -20.77 5.91
C LYS A 9 11.22 -19.33 5.66
N MET A 10 11.40 -18.50 6.67
CA MET A 10 11.07 -17.08 6.63
C MET A 10 12.24 -16.36 5.98
N PHE A 11 12.04 -15.87 4.77
CA PHE A 11 13.05 -15.07 4.08
C PHE A 11 12.85 -13.61 4.46
N ILE A 12 13.78 -13.05 5.24
CA ILE A 12 13.99 -11.60 5.26
C ILE A 12 14.71 -11.31 3.93
N HIS A 13 13.96 -10.98 2.87
CA HIS A 13 14.56 -10.50 1.62
C HIS A 13 15.09 -9.07 1.82
N CYS A 14 16.15 -8.94 2.60
CA CYS A 14 17.10 -7.84 2.44
C CYS A 14 18.17 -8.34 1.46
N TYR A 15 17.77 -8.65 0.22
CA TYR A 15 18.73 -9.11 -0.79
C TYR A 15 19.62 -7.93 -1.18
N ASP A 16 20.86 -7.96 -0.71
CA ASP A 16 22.03 -7.36 -1.36
C ASP A 16 21.97 -5.85 -1.76
N CYS A 17 21.08 -5.06 -1.16
CA CYS A 17 21.07 -3.60 -1.30
C CYS A 17 22.32 -2.92 -0.72
N ALA A 18 23.18 -3.63 0.03
CA ALA A 18 24.35 -3.06 0.69
C ALA A 18 25.55 -2.81 -0.25
N ARG A 19 25.54 -3.30 -1.49
CA ARG A 19 26.65 -3.09 -2.44
C ARG A 19 26.51 -1.85 -3.33
N ARG A 20 25.35 -1.18 -3.33
CA ARG A 20 25.12 0.09 -4.03
C ARG A 20 24.37 1.02 -3.10
N ASN A 21 24.94 2.18 -2.75
CA ASN A 21 24.40 3.19 -1.82
C ASN A 21 23.01 3.80 -2.17
N SER A 22 22.22 3.18 -3.05
CA SER A 22 20.97 3.74 -3.61
C SER A 22 19.70 3.00 -3.18
N CYS A 23 19.75 2.14 -2.17
CA CYS A 23 18.80 1.01 -2.06
C CYS A 23 18.04 0.96 -0.70
N LEU A 24 18.25 1.93 0.20
CA LEU A 24 17.60 2.00 1.52
C LEU A 24 16.12 2.45 1.51
N SER A 25 15.50 2.63 0.34
CA SER A 25 14.20 3.33 0.24
C SER A 25 12.96 2.43 0.35
N ARG A 26 13.13 1.10 0.45
CA ARG A 26 12.02 0.13 0.47
C ARG A 26 12.20 -0.90 1.59
N LEU A 27 11.18 -1.10 2.42
CA LEU A 27 11.15 -2.13 3.46
C LEU A 27 9.84 -2.92 3.38
N SER A 28 9.95 -4.25 3.34
CA SER A 28 8.83 -5.19 3.48
C SER A 28 9.22 -6.20 4.56
N LEU A 29 8.46 -6.27 5.65
CA LEU A 29 8.73 -7.18 6.75
C LEU A 29 7.46 -7.96 7.11
N PRO A 30 7.48 -9.30 7.06
CA PRO A 30 6.40 -10.13 7.57
C PRO A 30 6.42 -10.28 9.10
N LEU A 31 7.25 -9.50 9.81
CA LEU A 31 7.47 -9.64 11.25
C LEU A 31 6.52 -8.74 12.04
N GLN A 32 5.63 -9.40 12.79
CA GLN A 32 4.64 -8.80 13.68
C GLN A 32 5.26 -8.26 14.97
N GLN A 33 6.13 -7.25 14.95
CA GLN A 33 6.73 -6.80 16.21
C GLN A 33 7.01 -5.29 16.27
N PRO A 34 6.52 -4.61 17.33
CA PRO A 34 7.00 -3.28 17.74
C PRO A 34 8.52 -3.18 17.89
N ALA A 35 9.21 -4.31 18.02
CA ALA A 35 10.67 -4.40 18.00
C ALA A 35 11.33 -3.85 16.72
N LEU A 36 10.58 -3.64 15.64
CA LEU A 36 11.08 -3.02 14.41
C LEU A 36 11.13 -1.50 14.47
N ILE A 37 10.36 -0.86 15.36
CA ILE A 37 10.29 0.60 15.46
C ILE A 37 11.69 1.22 15.69
N PRO A 38 12.53 0.72 16.61
CA PRO A 38 13.90 1.24 16.78
C PRO A 38 14.73 1.20 15.50
N ILE A 39 14.59 0.17 14.66
CA ILE A 39 15.31 0.07 13.39
C ILE A 39 14.76 1.10 12.39
N LEU A 40 13.43 1.17 12.28
CA LEU A 40 12.74 2.11 11.41
C LEU A 40 13.13 3.56 11.69
N LEU A 41 13.26 3.95 12.96
CA LEU A 41 13.65 5.31 13.36
C LEU A 41 14.97 5.79 12.74
N HIS A 42 15.86 4.88 12.38
CA HIS A 42 17.13 5.20 11.71
C HIS A 42 17.00 5.29 10.17
N MET A 43 15.86 4.87 9.60
CA MET A 43 15.57 4.89 8.17
C MET A 43 14.93 6.22 7.73
N VAL A 44 15.62 7.33 7.95
CA VAL A 44 15.10 8.70 7.69
C VAL A 44 14.90 9.04 6.20
N GLN A 45 15.22 8.12 5.29
CA GLN A 45 15.04 8.25 3.84
C GLN A 45 14.02 7.22 3.30
N LEU A 46 13.21 6.61 4.17
CA LEU A 46 12.19 5.65 3.75
C LEU A 46 11.16 6.36 2.88
N ARG A 47 11.04 5.92 1.62
CA ARG A 47 10.07 6.47 0.65
C ARG A 47 8.85 5.59 0.48
N ARG A 48 9.02 4.28 0.63
CA ARG A 48 7.96 3.29 0.46
C ARG A 48 7.89 2.38 1.68
N TRP A 49 6.71 2.30 2.27
CA TRP A 49 6.40 1.39 3.36
C TRP A 49 5.37 0.36 2.91
N VAL A 50 5.56 -0.89 3.31
CA VAL A 50 4.71 -2.02 2.93
C VAL A 50 4.51 -2.90 4.16
N GLY A 51 3.26 -3.12 4.60
CA GLY A 51 3.01 -4.03 5.72
C GLY A 51 1.65 -3.88 6.39
N SER A 52 1.59 -4.37 7.63
CA SER A 52 0.46 -4.27 8.54
C SER A 52 0.79 -3.27 9.65
N LEU A 53 0.06 -2.16 9.75
CA LEU A 53 0.27 -1.14 10.78
C LEU A 53 -0.15 -1.70 12.13
N LYS A 54 -1.26 -2.45 12.18
CA LYS A 54 -1.67 -3.17 13.39
C LYS A 54 -0.56 -4.08 13.91
N SER A 55 0.14 -4.80 13.02
CA SER A 55 1.25 -5.68 13.40
C SER A 55 2.50 -4.90 13.85
N LEU A 56 2.76 -3.74 13.26
CA LEU A 56 3.89 -2.89 13.61
C LEU A 56 3.71 -2.20 14.97
N PHE A 57 2.51 -1.69 15.25
CA PHE A 57 2.21 -0.91 16.46
C PHE A 57 1.49 -1.72 17.56
N GLY A 58 1.06 -2.96 17.26
CA GLY A 58 0.32 -3.83 18.17
C GLY A 58 -1.20 -3.58 18.17
N SER A 59 -1.64 -2.34 17.99
CA SER A 59 -3.06 -1.96 17.84
C SER A 59 -3.22 -0.70 16.98
N TYR A 60 -4.42 -0.46 16.45
CA TYR A 60 -4.72 0.77 15.70
C TYR A 60 -4.63 2.03 16.58
N SER A 61 -5.06 1.94 17.84
CA SER A 61 -4.95 3.04 18.80
C SER A 61 -3.52 3.43 19.16
N ALA A 62 -2.54 2.55 18.89
CA ALA A 62 -1.13 2.78 19.12
C ALA A 62 -0.37 3.24 17.87
N ILE A 63 -1.07 3.42 16.73
CA ILE A 63 -0.44 3.87 15.49
C ILE A 63 0.10 5.28 15.69
N ASP A 64 1.41 5.43 15.51
CA ASP A 64 2.10 6.71 15.48
C ASP A 64 2.87 6.85 14.16
N LEU A 65 2.24 7.49 13.18
CA LEU A 65 2.85 7.81 11.90
C LEU A 65 3.59 9.17 11.92
N SER A 66 3.68 9.84 13.08
CA SER A 66 4.47 11.06 13.25
C SER A 66 5.97 10.78 13.43
N LEU A 67 6.34 9.50 13.65
CA LEU A 67 7.72 9.05 13.81
C LEU A 67 8.59 9.50 12.62
N PRO A 68 9.86 9.92 12.88
CA PRO A 68 10.72 10.50 11.85
C PRO A 68 10.86 9.69 10.55
N CYS A 69 10.82 8.37 10.65
CA CYS A 69 10.95 7.46 9.51
C CYS A 69 9.80 7.53 8.50
N PHE A 70 8.62 7.99 8.90
CA PHE A 70 7.46 8.10 8.03
C PHE A 70 7.34 9.47 7.34
N ARG A 71 8.11 10.48 7.78
CA ARG A 71 8.01 11.85 7.24
C ARG A 71 8.29 11.94 5.74
N THR A 72 9.12 11.04 5.21
CA THR A 72 9.53 11.01 3.81
C THR A 72 8.74 10.01 2.97
N VAL A 73 7.81 9.25 3.58
CA VAL A 73 7.07 8.19 2.90
C VAL A 73 6.07 8.82 1.92
N THR A 74 6.20 8.42 0.66
CA THR A 74 5.34 8.84 -0.44
C THR A 74 4.40 7.73 -0.89
N HIS A 75 4.79 6.47 -0.70
CA HIS A 75 4.03 5.28 -1.08
C HIS A 75 3.79 4.39 0.14
N MET A 76 2.55 3.99 0.36
CA MET A 76 2.18 3.12 1.47
C MET A 76 1.26 2.00 1.01
N ASP A 77 1.68 0.75 1.26
CA ASP A 77 0.90 -0.46 0.98
C ASP A 77 0.44 -1.06 2.32
N ILE A 78 -0.87 -0.98 2.63
CA ILE A 78 -1.47 -1.42 3.91
C ILE A 78 -2.26 -2.71 3.69
N PHE A 79 -1.84 -3.79 4.35
CA PHE A 79 -2.47 -5.12 4.30
C PHE A 79 -3.22 -5.48 5.59
N ASP A 80 -3.74 -4.47 6.27
CA ASP A 80 -4.50 -4.63 7.48
C ASP A 80 -5.96 -5.02 7.18
N ASP A 81 -6.52 -5.88 8.03
CA ASP A 81 -7.97 -6.09 8.12
C ASP A 81 -8.55 -4.95 8.99
N ILE A 82 -8.93 -3.85 8.34
CA ILE A 82 -9.44 -2.64 9.02
C ILE A 82 -10.92 -2.84 9.31
N THR A 83 -11.30 -2.67 10.57
CA THR A 83 -12.70 -2.73 11.03
C THR A 83 -13.23 -1.31 11.23
N ASP A 84 -14.56 -1.14 11.22
CA ASP A 84 -15.26 0.15 11.41
C ASP A 84 -14.69 0.99 12.57
N ASP A 85 -14.48 0.37 13.74
CA ASP A 85 -13.95 1.03 14.94
C ASP A 85 -12.54 1.62 14.77
N SER A 86 -11.76 1.11 13.81
CA SER A 86 -10.37 1.48 13.58
C SER A 86 -10.17 2.46 12.44
N GLU A 87 -11.18 2.64 11.58
CA GLU A 87 -11.01 3.44 10.37
C GLU A 87 -10.76 4.92 10.67
N GLY A 88 -11.43 5.48 11.68
CA GLY A 88 -11.27 6.88 12.05
C GLY A 88 -9.85 7.18 12.53
N VAL A 89 -9.29 6.28 13.34
CA VAL A 89 -7.91 6.36 13.85
C VAL A 89 -6.92 6.25 12.69
N LEU A 90 -7.11 5.30 11.79
CA LEU A 90 -6.25 5.14 10.63
C LEU A 90 -6.33 6.34 9.68
N CYS A 91 -7.53 6.87 9.42
CA CYS A 91 -7.73 8.06 8.60
C CYS A 91 -6.93 9.24 9.16
N ALA A 92 -7.05 9.50 10.46
CA ALA A 92 -6.30 10.55 11.14
C ALA A 92 -4.78 10.33 11.02
N ALA A 93 -4.31 9.10 11.23
CA ALA A 93 -2.89 8.78 11.11
C ALA A 93 -2.35 9.00 9.67
N LEU A 94 -3.10 8.58 8.65
CA LEU A 94 -2.69 8.73 7.25
C LEU A 94 -2.71 10.19 6.79
N THR A 95 -3.68 10.98 7.23
CA THR A 95 -3.72 12.43 6.93
C THR A 95 -2.55 13.21 7.53
N ALA A 96 -1.94 12.69 8.60
CA ALA A 96 -0.77 13.30 9.23
C ALA A 96 0.55 13.09 8.45
N LEU A 97 0.56 12.23 7.42
CA LEU A 97 1.75 11.98 6.61
C LEU A 97 1.94 13.08 5.54
N PRO A 98 2.93 13.97 5.68
CA PRO A 98 3.02 15.18 4.86
C PRO A 98 3.40 14.91 3.40
N CYS A 99 4.03 13.76 3.12
CA CYS A 99 4.51 13.42 1.78
C CYS A 99 3.73 12.28 1.13
N LEU A 100 2.71 11.71 1.78
CA LEU A 100 1.98 10.57 1.26
C LEU A 100 1.18 10.97 0.01
N THR A 101 1.57 10.43 -1.15
CA THR A 101 0.90 10.67 -2.44
C THR A 101 0.24 9.42 -3.01
N HIS A 102 0.69 8.23 -2.60
CA HIS A 102 0.27 6.94 -3.13
C HIS A 102 -0.13 6.00 -2.00
N LEU A 103 -1.37 5.54 -2.01
CA LEU A 103 -1.91 4.66 -0.98
C LEU A 103 -2.54 3.42 -1.61
N CYS A 104 -2.07 2.25 -1.22
CA CYS A 104 -2.65 0.97 -1.58
C CYS A 104 -3.30 0.36 -0.33
N LEU A 105 -4.56 -0.03 -0.47
CA LEU A 105 -5.36 -0.64 0.58
C LEU A 105 -5.78 -2.04 0.18
N ASN A 106 -5.90 -2.92 1.17
CA ASN A 106 -6.57 -4.20 0.97
C ASN A 106 -8.08 -3.99 0.78
N GLY A 107 -8.66 -4.81 -0.08
CA GLY A 107 -9.96 -4.63 -0.70
C GLY A 107 -11.19 -4.49 0.21
N ASP A 108 -11.08 -4.79 1.49
CA ASP A 108 -12.19 -4.73 2.43
C ASP A 108 -12.33 -3.35 3.11
N THR A 109 -11.49 -2.39 2.73
CA THR A 109 -11.33 -1.11 3.47
C THR A 109 -11.77 0.09 2.64
N LEU A 110 -12.81 -0.13 1.82
CA LEU A 110 -13.32 0.81 0.82
C LEU A 110 -13.99 2.04 1.44
N ASP A 111 -14.62 1.91 2.60
CA ASP A 111 -15.38 2.99 3.25
C ASP A 111 -14.46 4.12 3.76
N LEU A 112 -13.18 3.81 3.95
CA LEU A 112 -12.14 4.78 4.27
C LEU A 112 -11.76 5.66 3.07
N VAL A 113 -11.90 5.17 1.84
CA VAL A 113 -11.39 5.81 0.61
C VAL A 113 -11.98 7.21 0.38
N PRO A 114 -13.31 7.42 0.42
CA PRO A 114 -13.88 8.74 0.20
C PRO A 114 -13.38 9.77 1.22
N ARG A 115 -13.27 9.38 2.50
CA ARG A 115 -12.79 10.27 3.57
C ARG A 115 -11.33 10.66 3.35
N LEU A 116 -10.47 9.70 3.02
CA LEU A 116 -9.06 9.96 2.76
C LEU A 116 -8.87 10.89 1.56
N LEU A 117 -9.62 10.68 0.48
CA LEU A 117 -9.50 11.53 -0.71
C LEU A 117 -9.94 12.96 -0.44
N VAL A 118 -10.92 13.18 0.45
CA VAL A 118 -11.35 14.52 0.88
C VAL A 118 -10.32 15.16 1.82
N GLN A 119 -9.80 14.42 2.80
CA GLN A 119 -8.93 14.97 3.85
C GLN A 119 -7.46 15.07 3.43
N CYS A 120 -7.00 14.23 2.50
CA CYS A 120 -5.63 14.19 2.02
C CYS A 120 -5.55 14.73 0.59
N ALA A 121 -5.52 16.05 0.43
CA ALA A 121 -5.44 16.68 -0.89
C ALA A 121 -4.17 16.29 -1.67
N GLN A 122 -3.06 15.94 -0.99
CA GLN A 122 -1.84 15.50 -1.66
C GLN A 122 -1.89 14.09 -2.24
N ILE A 123 -2.86 13.25 -1.86
CA ILE A 123 -2.99 11.91 -2.44
C ILE A 123 -3.31 12.06 -3.93
N GLN A 124 -2.51 11.39 -4.75
CA GLN A 124 -2.60 11.40 -6.21
C GLN A 124 -3.18 10.10 -6.76
N VAL A 125 -2.94 8.98 -6.07
CA VAL A 125 -3.40 7.64 -6.45
C VAL A 125 -3.83 6.87 -5.21
N VAL A 126 -5.03 6.29 -5.27
CA VAL A 126 -5.51 5.29 -4.30
C VAL A 126 -5.80 4.00 -5.04
N VAL A 127 -5.12 2.93 -4.66
CA VAL A 127 -5.31 1.59 -5.22
C VAL A 127 -6.06 0.72 -4.22
N SER A 128 -7.21 0.18 -4.61
CA SER A 128 -7.85 -0.94 -3.93
C SER A 128 -7.36 -2.24 -4.58
N MET A 129 -6.60 -3.04 -3.84
CA MET A 129 -5.97 -4.24 -4.38
C MET A 129 -6.78 -5.49 -4.02
N HIS A 130 -7.02 -6.34 -5.01
CA HIS A 130 -7.78 -7.59 -4.84
C HIS A 130 -7.10 -8.78 -5.52
N ILE A 131 -7.18 -9.93 -4.85
CA ILE A 131 -6.72 -11.22 -5.40
C ILE A 131 -7.77 -11.79 -6.37
N GLY A 132 -9.07 -11.62 -6.07
CA GLY A 132 -10.18 -12.17 -6.86
C GLY A 132 -10.66 -11.23 -7.96
N ILE A 133 -10.65 -11.70 -9.22
CA ILE A 133 -11.09 -10.90 -10.39
C ILE A 133 -12.55 -10.45 -10.29
N ASN A 134 -13.45 -11.32 -9.83
CA ASN A 134 -14.88 -10.99 -9.74
C ASN A 134 -15.09 -9.84 -8.74
N ARG A 135 -14.46 -9.94 -7.56
CA ARG A 135 -14.54 -8.87 -6.55
C ARG A 135 -13.94 -7.55 -7.05
N ALA A 136 -12.80 -7.60 -7.74
CA ALA A 136 -12.21 -6.41 -8.37
C ALA A 136 -13.17 -5.76 -9.38
N ARG A 137 -13.82 -6.55 -10.23
CA ARG A 137 -14.81 -6.07 -11.20
C ARG A 137 -16.03 -5.47 -10.53
N ASP A 138 -16.57 -6.12 -9.50
CA ASP A 138 -17.74 -5.64 -8.78
C ASP A 138 -17.51 -4.26 -8.15
N ILE A 139 -16.32 -4.06 -7.55
CA ILE A 139 -15.93 -2.78 -6.95
C ILE A 139 -15.62 -1.74 -8.02
N ALA A 140 -14.97 -2.12 -9.12
CA ALA A 140 -14.71 -1.17 -10.20
C ALA A 140 -16.01 -0.68 -10.86
N ALA A 141 -17.03 -1.55 -10.94
CA ALA A 141 -18.37 -1.20 -11.44
C ALA A 141 -19.18 -0.38 -10.42
N ASN A 142 -18.93 -0.55 -9.13
CA ASN A 142 -19.61 0.17 -8.04
C ASN A 142 -18.58 0.77 -7.07
N PRO A 143 -17.79 1.77 -7.51
CA PRO A 143 -16.71 2.31 -6.70
C PRO A 143 -17.28 3.07 -5.49
N PRO A 144 -16.58 3.11 -4.34
CA PRO A 144 -17.02 3.89 -3.18
C PRO A 144 -16.96 5.41 -3.43
N THR A 145 -16.33 5.84 -4.52
CA THR A 145 -16.12 7.24 -4.87
C THR A 145 -16.10 7.44 -6.39
N ALA A 146 -16.52 8.61 -6.85
CA ALA A 146 -16.36 9.06 -8.24
C ALA A 146 -15.02 9.79 -8.48
N ASP A 147 -14.17 9.90 -7.45
CA ASP A 147 -12.89 10.59 -7.56
C ASP A 147 -11.96 9.88 -8.54
N THR A 148 -11.49 10.63 -9.54
CA THR A 148 -10.62 10.10 -10.59
C THR A 148 -9.32 9.48 -10.08
N ARG A 149 -8.86 9.79 -8.87
CA ARG A 149 -7.64 9.25 -8.25
C ARG A 149 -7.79 7.81 -7.77
N PHE A 150 -9.01 7.27 -7.75
CA PHE A 150 -9.28 5.89 -7.34
C PHE A 150 -9.10 4.90 -8.48
N VAL A 151 -8.44 3.78 -8.17
CA VAL A 151 -8.21 2.62 -9.05
C VAL A 151 -8.42 1.34 -8.28
N VAL A 152 -9.01 0.36 -8.94
CA VAL A 152 -9.10 -1.02 -8.50
C VAL A 152 -8.11 -1.84 -9.29
N SER A 153 -7.16 -2.47 -8.60
CA SER A 153 -6.17 -3.33 -9.21
C SER A 153 -6.43 -4.79 -8.88
N ARG A 154 -6.37 -5.64 -9.89
CA ARG A 154 -6.24 -7.08 -9.72
C ARG A 154 -4.77 -7.45 -9.82
N THR A 155 -4.20 -8.02 -8.77
CA THR A 155 -2.86 -8.59 -8.85
C THR A 155 -2.94 -10.12 -8.95
N GLY A 156 -2.28 -10.69 -9.97
CA GLY A 156 -2.08 -12.14 -10.06
C GLY A 156 -1.04 -12.63 -9.05
N SER A 157 -0.02 -11.81 -8.77
CA SER A 157 1.01 -12.06 -7.78
C SER A 157 1.58 -10.74 -7.28
N TYR A 158 1.09 -10.25 -6.13
CA TYR A 158 1.58 -9.01 -5.52
C TYR A 158 3.11 -9.02 -5.35
N TRP A 159 3.64 -10.16 -4.92
CA TRP A 159 5.08 -10.34 -4.72
C TRP A 159 5.85 -10.30 -6.03
N GLY A 160 5.26 -10.80 -7.13
CA GLY A 160 5.85 -10.69 -8.46
C GLY A 160 5.95 -9.23 -8.90
N ASP A 161 4.88 -8.47 -8.80
CA ASP A 161 4.86 -7.03 -9.13
C ASP A 161 5.84 -6.24 -8.25
N TRP A 162 5.86 -6.56 -6.96
CA TRP A 162 6.79 -5.96 -6.02
C TRP A 162 8.25 -6.24 -6.41
N GLU A 163 8.57 -7.48 -6.77
CA GLU A 163 9.92 -7.87 -7.19
C GLU A 163 10.33 -7.18 -8.49
N LEU A 164 9.42 -7.06 -9.47
CA LEU A 164 9.65 -6.28 -10.69
C LEU A 164 10.00 -4.83 -10.35
N GLY A 165 9.25 -4.20 -9.44
CA GLY A 165 9.53 -2.85 -8.97
C GLY A 165 10.87 -2.74 -8.25
N ALA A 166 11.25 -3.73 -7.46
CA ALA A 166 12.55 -3.78 -6.79
C ALA A 166 13.72 -3.90 -7.80
N GLN A 167 13.47 -4.51 -8.96
CA GLN A 167 14.42 -4.59 -10.08
C GLN A 167 14.43 -3.32 -10.95
N GLY A 168 13.64 -2.30 -10.62
CA GLY A 168 13.51 -1.07 -11.42
C GLY A 168 12.70 -1.24 -12.70
N LYS A 169 11.93 -2.34 -12.82
CA LYS A 169 10.96 -2.54 -13.91
C LYS A 169 9.64 -1.86 -13.54
N THR A 170 8.74 -1.77 -14.51
CA THR A 170 7.37 -1.32 -14.30
C THR A 170 6.69 -2.20 -13.25
N ASP A 171 6.29 -1.60 -12.13
CA ASP A 171 5.47 -2.25 -11.11
C ASP A 171 4.04 -1.71 -11.16
N PHE A 172 3.20 -2.21 -10.25
CA PHE A 172 1.79 -1.81 -10.23
C PHE A 172 1.56 -0.33 -9.94
N TRP A 173 2.52 0.34 -9.29
CA TRP A 173 2.42 1.78 -9.05
C TRP A 173 2.53 2.55 -10.35
N ALA A 174 3.54 2.24 -11.16
CA ALA A 174 3.72 2.87 -12.47
C ALA A 174 2.51 2.65 -13.38
N ALA A 175 1.91 1.44 -13.36
CA ALA A 175 0.69 1.16 -14.10
C ALA A 175 -0.53 1.95 -13.58
N ALA A 176 -0.68 2.07 -12.26
CA ALA A 176 -1.75 2.87 -11.66
C ALA A 176 -1.60 4.36 -11.96
N GLU A 177 -0.38 4.89 -11.86
CA GLU A 177 -0.05 6.28 -12.23
C GLU A 177 -0.41 6.57 -13.70
N GLU A 178 0.00 5.70 -14.62
CA GLU A 178 -0.30 5.85 -16.05
C GLU A 178 -1.81 5.77 -16.31
N PHE A 179 -2.51 4.86 -15.63
CA PHE A 179 -3.97 4.75 -15.73
C PHE A 179 -4.67 6.05 -15.28
N ILE A 180 -4.26 6.62 -14.14
CA ILE A 180 -4.77 7.91 -13.66
C ILE A 180 -4.41 9.05 -14.61
N ALA A 181 -3.20 9.04 -15.17
CA ALA A 181 -2.78 10.03 -16.16
C ALA A 181 -3.64 9.94 -17.44
N GLY A 182 -3.91 8.72 -17.93
CA GLY A 182 -4.81 8.47 -19.05
C GLY A 182 -6.23 8.99 -18.81
N LYS A 183 -6.79 8.83 -17.60
CA LYS A 183 -8.06 9.46 -17.21
C LYS A 183 -8.02 10.98 -17.34
N ARG A 184 -6.96 11.62 -16.80
CA ARG A 184 -6.79 13.08 -16.83
C ARG A 184 -6.62 13.62 -18.25
N ARG A 185 -6.01 12.84 -19.15
CA ARG A 185 -5.86 13.17 -20.57
C ARG A 185 -7.13 12.88 -21.40
N GLY A 186 -8.11 12.17 -20.85
CA GLY A 186 -9.33 11.76 -21.56
C GLY A 186 -9.13 10.55 -22.48
N GLU A 187 -8.01 9.84 -22.35
CA GLU A 187 -7.72 8.60 -23.09
C GLU A 187 -8.42 7.39 -22.46
N ILE A 188 -8.67 7.46 -21.15
CA ILE A 188 -9.44 6.49 -20.37
C ILE A 188 -10.68 7.22 -19.83
N GLU A 189 -11.84 6.58 -19.91
CA GLU A 189 -13.06 7.15 -19.34
C GLU A 189 -12.89 7.41 -17.83
N ALA A 190 -13.29 8.59 -17.34
CA ALA A 190 -13.09 8.97 -15.94
C ALA A 190 -13.77 8.00 -14.95
N SER A 191 -14.86 7.35 -15.38
CA SER A 191 -15.64 6.35 -14.64
C SER A 191 -14.98 4.96 -14.63
N CYS A 192 -14.00 4.68 -15.50
CA CYS A 192 -13.35 3.38 -15.57
C CYS A 192 -12.39 3.23 -14.40
N ASN A 193 -12.64 2.28 -13.49
CA ASN A 193 -11.80 2.11 -12.30
C ASN A 193 -10.96 0.83 -12.31
N LEU A 194 -11.15 -0.06 -13.29
CA LEU A 194 -10.46 -1.35 -13.31
C LEU A 194 -9.13 -1.26 -14.07
N LEU A 195 -8.03 -1.50 -13.35
CA LEU A 195 -6.71 -1.73 -13.95
C LEU A 195 -6.56 -3.23 -14.25
N GLU A 196 -6.77 -3.62 -15.52
CA GLU A 196 -6.73 -5.04 -15.95
C GLU A 196 -5.31 -5.56 -16.29
N HIS A 197 -4.32 -4.67 -16.39
CA HIS A 197 -2.99 -5.01 -16.91
C HIS A 197 -1.89 -4.83 -15.88
N LEU A 198 -1.48 -5.94 -15.25
CA LEU A 198 -0.24 -6.13 -14.49
C LEU A 198 0.34 -7.51 -14.81
#